data_AF-A0A6P8YGA9-F1
#
_entry.id   AF-A0A6P8YGA9-F1
#
_cell.length_a   1.000
_cell.length_b   1.000
_cell.length_c   1.000
_cell.angle_alpha   90.00
_cell.angle_beta   90.00
_cell.angle_gamma   90.00
#
_symmetry.space_group_name_H-M   'P 1'
#
loop_
_entity.id
_entity.type
_entity.pdbx_description
1 polymer ?
#
loop_
_entity_poly.entity_id
_entity_poly.type
_entity_poly.pdbx_seq_one_letter_code
_entity_poly.pdbx_strand_id
1 'polypeptide(L)'
;MSEGLVQTKSSQLRKSTDFQEVVFTSYKAKEKNAAATAPASRRKFEQDQMNRSEEKERFMKKTRHEIIKLGLSGFDPSKRQKTKEALAISLGAKPKKTKPMNYKEFKEMHSKRKKEETEKTAFNNIGKTPTGEALAKIKTRMDLNKRAPRGDRKGGILDTYGRVKKNDIPRPKKK
;
A
#
# COMPACT_ATOMS: atom_id res chain seq x y z
N MET A 1 -17.80 39.62 -38.41
CA MET A 1 -18.65 39.00 -37.35
C MET A 1 -17.71 38.18 -36.49
N SER A 2 -17.60 38.50 -35.19
CA SER A 2 -16.70 37.83 -34.24
C SER A 2 -17.44 36.67 -33.56
N GLU A 3 -17.16 35.45 -34.00
CA GLU A 3 -17.78 34.24 -33.47
C GLU A 3 -17.20 33.92 -32.08
N GLY A 4 -17.98 34.14 -31.01
CA GLY A 4 -17.65 33.68 -29.66
C GLY A 4 -17.91 34.66 -28.50
N LEU A 5 -18.22 35.93 -28.76
CA LEU A 5 -18.41 36.92 -27.68
C LEU A 5 -19.88 36.97 -27.19
N VAL A 6 -20.19 36.35 -26.06
CA VAL A 6 -21.51 36.45 -25.41
C VAL A 6 -21.63 37.81 -24.70
N GLN A 7 -22.39 38.73 -25.29
CA GLN A 7 -22.61 40.06 -24.72
C GLN A 7 -23.52 40.00 -23.50
N THR A 8 -23.09 40.61 -22.39
CA THR A 8 -23.91 40.78 -21.18
C THR A 8 -24.71 42.08 -21.24
N LYS A 9 -25.83 42.17 -20.50
CA LYS A 9 -26.70 43.38 -20.51
C LYS A 9 -25.96 44.67 -20.13
N SER A 10 -24.96 44.60 -19.25
CA SER A 10 -24.12 45.74 -18.86
C SER A 10 -23.14 46.16 -19.97
N SER A 11 -22.71 45.23 -20.81
CA SER A 11 -21.84 45.50 -21.97
C SER A 11 -22.53 46.32 -23.05
N GLN A 12 -23.86 46.28 -23.13
CA GLN A 12 -24.64 47.06 -24.11
C GLN A 12 -24.79 48.53 -23.70
N LEU A 13 -24.66 48.85 -22.41
CA LEU A 13 -24.77 50.23 -21.90
C LEU A 13 -23.51 51.08 -22.16
N ARG A 14 -22.37 50.45 -22.47
CA ARG A 14 -21.10 51.16 -22.72
C ARG A 14 -20.74 51.05 -24.20
N LYS A 15 -20.32 52.17 -24.81
CA LYS A 15 -19.92 52.22 -26.23
C LYS A 15 -18.74 51.27 -26.46
N SER A 16 -18.82 50.47 -27.52
CA SER A 16 -17.91 49.36 -27.84
C SER A 16 -16.45 49.82 -27.91
N THR A 17 -15.64 49.37 -26.97
CA THR A 17 -14.18 49.36 -27.13
C THR A 17 -13.77 48.07 -27.85
N ASP A 18 -12.77 48.15 -28.72
CA ASP A 18 -12.25 46.97 -29.42
C ASP A 18 -11.77 45.92 -28.41
N PHE A 19 -12.38 44.74 -28.46
CA PHE A 19 -12.04 43.62 -27.58
C PHE A 19 -10.66 43.09 -27.95
N GLN A 20 -9.70 43.18 -27.03
CA GLN A 20 -8.37 42.60 -27.17
C GLN A 20 -8.22 41.42 -26.22
N GLU A 21 -8.07 40.22 -26.77
CA GLU A 21 -7.75 39.02 -26.01
C GLU A 21 -6.23 38.82 -26.01
N VAL A 22 -5.61 38.95 -24.84
CA VAL A 22 -4.18 38.65 -24.65
C VAL A 22 -4.05 37.29 -24.00
N VAL A 23 -3.75 36.28 -24.80
CA VAL A 23 -3.53 34.90 -24.33
C VAL A 23 -2.07 34.74 -23.90
N PHE A 24 -1.82 34.67 -22.59
CA PHE A 24 -0.51 34.33 -22.06
C PHE A 24 -0.35 32.82 -21.93
N THR A 25 0.52 32.22 -22.73
CA THR A 25 0.98 30.85 -22.50
C THR A 25 2.22 30.89 -21.60
N SER A 26 2.08 30.49 -20.34
CA SER A 26 3.25 30.30 -19.48
C SER A 26 4.03 29.07 -19.96
N TYR A 27 5.23 29.28 -20.49
CA TYR A 27 6.14 28.19 -20.79
C TYR A 27 6.60 27.59 -19.47
N LYS A 28 6.11 26.38 -19.14
CA LYS A 28 6.69 25.61 -18.04
C LYS A 28 8.17 25.40 -18.35
N ALA A 29 9.03 25.79 -17.42
CA ALA A 29 10.46 25.51 -17.53
C ALA A 29 10.63 24.01 -17.81
N LYS A 30 11.42 23.67 -18.84
CA LYS A 30 11.73 22.28 -19.16
C LYS A 30 12.37 21.66 -17.92
N GLU A 31 11.64 20.77 -17.26
CA GLU A 31 12.23 19.87 -16.28
C GLU A 31 13.39 19.16 -16.99
N LYS A 32 14.60 19.33 -16.45
CA LYS A 32 15.76 18.58 -16.94
C LYS A 32 15.47 17.11 -16.65
N ASN A 33 14.93 16.40 -17.64
CA ASN A 33 14.84 14.95 -17.61
C ASN A 33 16.26 14.42 -17.41
N ALA A 34 16.61 14.03 -16.18
CA ALA A 34 17.89 13.40 -15.86
C ALA A 34 18.16 12.16 -16.71
N ALA A 35 17.11 11.58 -17.31
CA ALA A 35 17.19 10.52 -18.30
C ALA A 35 17.95 10.93 -19.58
N ALA A 36 17.90 12.20 -20.00
CA ALA A 36 18.53 12.68 -21.24
C ALA A 36 20.07 12.83 -21.14
N THR A 37 20.63 12.82 -19.93
CA THR A 37 22.09 12.98 -19.67
C THR A 37 22.73 11.71 -19.08
N ALA A 38 22.04 10.58 -19.05
CA ALA A 38 22.64 9.30 -18.67
C ALA A 38 23.40 8.67 -19.87
N PRO A 39 24.59 8.09 -19.67
CA PRO A 39 25.32 7.37 -20.72
C PRO A 39 24.46 6.25 -21.29
N ALA A 40 24.55 5.98 -22.60
CA ALA A 40 23.72 5.00 -23.31
C ALA A 40 23.74 3.59 -22.67
N SER A 41 24.79 3.24 -21.92
CA SER A 41 24.88 1.99 -21.16
C SER A 41 23.92 1.92 -19.96
N ARG A 42 23.66 3.03 -19.25
CA ARG A 42 22.69 3.08 -18.14
C ARG A 42 21.25 2.95 -18.62
N ARG A 43 20.92 3.56 -19.77
CA ARG A 43 19.56 3.45 -20.36
C ARG A 43 19.25 2.02 -20.78
N LYS A 44 20.22 1.30 -21.39
CA LYS A 44 20.05 -0.11 -21.74
C LYS A 44 19.87 -1.00 -20.50
N PHE A 45 20.64 -0.76 -19.44
CA PHE A 45 20.51 -1.54 -18.20
C PHE A 45 19.17 -1.34 -17.50
N GLU A 46 18.65 -0.11 -17.42
CA GLU A 46 17.32 0.15 -16.83
C GLU A 46 16.19 -0.41 -17.68
N GLN A 47 16.32 -0.35 -19.01
CA GLN A 47 15.32 -0.92 -19.92
C GLN A 47 15.32 -2.46 -19.88
N ASP A 48 16.49 -3.10 -19.78
CA ASP A 48 16.60 -4.55 -19.59
C ASP A 48 16.07 -4.99 -18.21
N GLN A 49 16.26 -4.20 -17.16
CA GLN A 49 15.69 -4.46 -15.84
C GLN A 49 14.15 -4.33 -15.85
N MET A 50 13.60 -3.32 -16.54
CA MET A 50 12.15 -3.19 -16.73
C MET A 50 11.58 -4.37 -17.51
N ASN A 51 12.18 -4.73 -18.65
CA ASN A 51 11.74 -5.86 -19.47
C ASN A 51 11.78 -7.18 -18.67
N ARG A 52 12.85 -7.40 -17.89
CA ARG A 52 12.98 -8.58 -17.04
C ARG A 52 11.97 -8.59 -15.89
N SER A 53 11.56 -7.42 -15.39
CA SER A 53 10.49 -7.30 -14.40
C SER A 53 9.12 -7.63 -15.01
N GLU A 54 8.83 -7.12 -16.20
CA GLU A 54 7.59 -7.42 -16.92
C GLU A 54 7.48 -8.91 -17.29
N GLU A 55 8.57 -9.53 -17.72
CA GLU A 55 8.62 -10.96 -18.01
C GLU A 55 8.37 -11.81 -16.76
N LYS A 56 8.97 -11.43 -15.63
CA LYS A 56 8.69 -12.06 -14.33
C LYS A 56 7.23 -11.91 -13.95
N GLU A 57 6.64 -10.74 -14.12
CA GLU A 57 5.22 -10.54 -13.83
C GLU A 57 4.31 -11.39 -14.73
N ARG A 58 4.62 -11.46 -16.03
CA ARG A 58 3.90 -12.32 -16.98
C ARG A 58 4.02 -13.79 -16.60
N PHE A 59 5.22 -14.23 -16.23
CA PHE A 59 5.46 -15.59 -15.73
C PHE A 59 4.63 -15.87 -14.47
N MET A 60 4.72 -15.01 -13.45
CA MET A 60 3.98 -15.18 -12.19
C MET A 60 2.46 -15.17 -12.41
N LYS A 61 1.95 -14.34 -13.33
CA LYS A 61 0.52 -14.34 -13.71
C LYS A 61 0.12 -15.68 -14.35
N LYS A 62 0.92 -16.23 -15.26
CA LYS A 62 0.67 -17.54 -15.87
C LYS A 62 0.70 -18.65 -14.82
N THR A 63 1.74 -18.70 -13.99
CA THR A 63 1.90 -19.71 -12.95
C THR A 63 0.74 -19.71 -11.96
N ARG A 64 0.23 -18.53 -11.56
CA ARG A 64 -0.97 -18.44 -10.70
C ARG A 64 -2.18 -19.13 -11.33
N HIS A 65 -2.44 -18.92 -12.61
CA HIS A 65 -3.57 -19.56 -13.29
C HIS A 65 -3.38 -21.07 -13.44
N GLU A 66 -2.15 -21.52 -13.70
CA GLU A 66 -1.82 -22.94 -13.76
C GLU A 66 -2.05 -23.63 -12.41
N ILE A 67 -1.59 -23.01 -11.32
CA ILE A 67 -1.84 -23.49 -9.96
C ILE A 67 -3.35 -23.57 -9.68
N ILE A 68 -4.11 -22.52 -10.04
CA ILE A 68 -5.58 -22.54 -9.89
C ILE A 68 -6.19 -23.70 -10.68
N LYS A 69 -5.78 -23.89 -11.95
CA LYS A 69 -6.26 -24.97 -12.81
C LYS A 69 -5.95 -26.35 -12.23
N LEU A 70 -4.76 -26.55 -11.67
CA LEU A 70 -4.38 -27.78 -11.00
C LEU A 70 -5.24 -28.02 -9.74
N GLY A 71 -5.47 -26.98 -8.94
CA GLY A 71 -6.36 -27.04 -7.77
C GLY A 71 -7.81 -27.43 -8.10
N LEU A 72 -8.33 -27.02 -9.28
CA LEU A 72 -9.67 -27.38 -9.73
C LEU A 72 -9.88 -28.90 -9.90
N SER A 73 -8.82 -29.65 -10.18
CA SER A 73 -8.89 -31.10 -10.38
C SER A 73 -9.31 -31.83 -9.10
N GLY A 74 -8.93 -31.30 -7.93
CA GLY A 74 -9.24 -31.88 -6.62
C GLY A 74 -10.56 -31.42 -5.99
N PHE A 75 -11.31 -30.52 -6.64
CA PHE A 75 -12.56 -30.00 -6.08
C PHE A 75 -13.79 -30.85 -6.43
N ASP A 76 -14.73 -30.89 -5.48
CA ASP A 76 -16.08 -31.40 -5.66
C ASP A 76 -16.76 -30.73 -6.88
N PRO A 77 -17.65 -31.44 -7.60
CA PRO A 77 -18.24 -30.93 -8.84
C PRO A 77 -18.90 -29.55 -8.71
N SER A 78 -19.63 -29.31 -7.63
CA SER A 78 -20.32 -28.05 -7.36
C SER A 78 -19.37 -26.92 -6.98
N LYS A 79 -18.28 -27.21 -6.27
CA LYS A 79 -17.21 -26.23 -5.98
C LYS A 79 -16.43 -25.90 -7.26
N ARG A 80 -16.13 -26.92 -8.07
CA ARG A 80 -15.41 -26.81 -9.35
C ARG A 80 -16.13 -25.88 -10.34
N GLN A 81 -17.46 -25.92 -10.40
CA GLN A 81 -18.23 -25.01 -11.25
C GLN A 81 -18.07 -23.55 -10.80
N LYS A 82 -18.27 -23.27 -9.50
CA LYS A 82 -18.14 -21.92 -8.93
C LYS A 82 -16.74 -21.33 -9.15
N THR A 83 -15.70 -22.14 -9.01
CA THR A 83 -14.31 -21.69 -9.17
C THR A 83 -13.95 -21.50 -10.65
N LYS A 84 -14.51 -22.31 -11.56
CA LYS A 84 -14.42 -22.07 -13.01
C LYS A 84 -15.11 -20.76 -13.42
N GLU A 85 -16.29 -20.50 -12.88
CA GLU A 85 -17.01 -19.23 -13.12
C GLU A 85 -16.19 -18.04 -12.61
N ALA A 86 -15.64 -18.12 -11.40
CA ALA A 86 -14.78 -17.07 -10.84
C ALA A 86 -13.51 -16.84 -11.69
N LEU A 87 -12.87 -17.92 -12.16
CA LEU A 87 -11.72 -17.82 -13.05
C LEU A 87 -12.09 -17.13 -14.37
N ALA A 88 -13.21 -17.52 -14.98
CA ALA A 88 -13.70 -16.89 -16.21
C ALA A 88 -13.95 -15.39 -16.01
N ILE A 89 -14.57 -14.99 -14.89
CA ILE A 89 -14.79 -13.58 -14.55
C ILE A 89 -13.45 -12.84 -14.39
N SER A 90 -12.45 -13.45 -13.73
CA SER A 90 -11.13 -12.84 -13.58
C SER A 90 -10.39 -12.63 -14.92
N LEU A 91 -10.69 -13.48 -15.91
CA LEU A 91 -10.20 -13.35 -17.29
C LEU A 91 -11.02 -12.36 -18.13
N GLY A 92 -12.01 -11.69 -17.54
CA GLY A 92 -12.83 -10.67 -18.21
C GLY A 92 -14.15 -11.17 -18.77
N ALA A 93 -14.58 -12.41 -18.48
CA ALA A 93 -15.92 -12.86 -18.84
C ALA A 93 -16.98 -12.04 -18.07
N LYS A 94 -18.09 -11.73 -18.75
CA LYS A 94 -19.22 -11.05 -18.11
C LYS A 94 -19.87 -11.99 -17.08
N PRO A 95 -20.10 -11.54 -15.83
CA PRO A 95 -20.77 -12.36 -14.83
C PRO A 95 -22.21 -12.67 -15.26
N LYS A 96 -22.72 -13.83 -14.85
CA LYS A 96 -24.11 -14.21 -15.11
C LYS A 96 -25.06 -13.22 -14.43
N LYS A 97 -26.12 -12.83 -15.14
CA LYS A 97 -27.19 -11.98 -14.58
C LYS A 97 -27.84 -12.68 -13.38
N THR A 98 -28.02 -11.94 -12.30
CA THR A 98 -28.78 -12.41 -11.13
C THR A 98 -30.24 -12.59 -11.48
N LYS A 99 -30.93 -13.50 -10.78
CA LYS A 99 -32.37 -13.68 -10.93
C LYS A 99 -33.07 -12.38 -10.47
N PRO A 100 -34.13 -11.93 -11.19
CA PRO A 100 -34.95 -10.83 -10.69
C PRO A 100 -35.60 -11.25 -9.37
N MET A 101 -35.54 -10.36 -8.37
CA MET A 101 -36.11 -10.56 -7.03
C MET A 101 -36.86 -9.28 -6.63
N ASN A 102 -37.82 -9.40 -5.71
CA ASN A 102 -38.52 -8.23 -5.18
C ASN A 102 -37.53 -7.32 -4.42
N TYR A 103 -37.64 -6.01 -4.63
CA TYR A 103 -36.74 -5.03 -4.01
C TYR A 103 -36.73 -5.10 -2.47
N LYS A 104 -37.90 -5.32 -1.84
CA LYS A 104 -37.99 -5.44 -0.38
C LYS A 104 -37.17 -6.61 0.15
N GLU A 105 -37.34 -7.77 -0.48
CA GLU A 105 -36.59 -9.00 -0.14
C GLU A 105 -35.09 -8.85 -0.41
N PHE A 106 -34.73 -8.22 -1.53
CA PHE A 106 -33.33 -7.95 -1.86
C PHE A 106 -32.66 -7.09 -0.79
N LYS A 107 -33.33 -6.01 -0.34
CA LYS A 107 -32.81 -5.11 0.69
C LYS A 107 -32.64 -5.83 2.02
N GLU A 108 -33.60 -6.67 2.41
CA GLU A 108 -33.51 -7.48 3.62
C GLU A 108 -32.34 -8.46 3.56
N MET A 109 -32.23 -9.24 2.49
CA MET A 109 -31.13 -10.20 2.28
C MET A 109 -29.77 -9.50 2.32
N HIS A 110 -29.64 -8.36 1.64
CA HIS A 110 -28.41 -7.58 1.64
C HIS A 110 -28.08 -7.02 3.04
N SER A 111 -29.09 -6.59 3.81
CA SER A 111 -28.89 -6.10 5.17
C SER A 111 -28.44 -7.20 6.12
N LYS A 112 -29.03 -8.41 6.01
CA LYS A 112 -28.65 -9.60 6.80
C LYS A 112 -27.22 -10.02 6.48
N ARG A 113 -26.89 -10.14 5.20
CA ARG A 113 -25.52 -10.48 4.76
C ARG A 113 -24.48 -9.50 5.28
N LYS A 114 -24.76 -8.19 5.22
CA LYS A 114 -23.86 -7.16 5.75
C LYS A 114 -23.66 -7.32 7.26
N LYS A 115 -24.72 -7.61 8.02
CA LYS A 115 -24.63 -7.87 9.46
C LYS A 115 -23.78 -9.09 9.77
N GLU A 116 -24.01 -10.22 9.08
CA GLU A 116 -23.19 -11.42 9.25
C GLU A 116 -21.71 -11.19 8.91
N GLU A 117 -21.41 -10.41 7.86
CA GLU A 117 -20.04 -10.04 7.51
C GLU A 117 -19.40 -9.16 8.59
N THR A 118 -20.15 -8.21 9.16
CA THR A 118 -19.66 -7.40 10.29
C THR A 118 -19.45 -8.23 11.55
N GLU A 119 -20.32 -9.20 11.84
CA GLU A 119 -20.18 -10.10 12.98
C GLU A 119 -18.99 -11.03 12.82
N LYS A 120 -18.79 -11.61 11.62
CA LYS A 120 -17.61 -12.44 11.30
C LYS A 120 -16.32 -11.65 11.40
N THR A 121 -16.29 -10.41 10.88
CA THR A 121 -15.10 -9.56 10.99
C THR A 121 -14.85 -9.13 12.43
N ALA A 122 -15.90 -8.76 13.18
CA ALA A 122 -15.79 -8.46 14.60
C ALA A 122 -15.23 -9.65 15.38
N PHE A 123 -15.74 -10.86 15.14
CA PHE A 123 -15.25 -12.10 15.74
C PHE A 123 -13.78 -12.35 15.40
N ASN A 124 -13.39 -12.24 14.13
CA ASN A 124 -12.00 -12.42 13.68
C ASN A 124 -11.03 -11.34 14.22
N ASN A 125 -11.58 -10.19 14.61
CA ASN A 125 -10.85 -9.05 15.18
C ASN A 125 -10.87 -9.04 16.71
N ILE A 126 -11.48 -10.04 17.38
CA ILE A 126 -11.36 -10.18 18.83
C ILE A 126 -9.87 -10.28 19.18
N GLY A 127 -9.41 -9.42 20.09
CA GLY A 127 -7.99 -9.38 20.46
C GLY A 127 -7.11 -8.55 19.53
N LYS A 128 -7.66 -7.91 18.49
CA LYS A 128 -6.93 -7.06 17.53
C LYS A 128 -7.44 -5.62 17.50
N THR A 129 -6.57 -4.68 17.15
CA THR A 129 -6.91 -3.29 16.85
C THR A 129 -7.64 -3.18 15.50
N PRO A 130 -8.27 -2.04 15.18
CA PRO A 130 -8.82 -1.80 13.84
C PRO A 130 -7.79 -1.89 12.71
N THR A 131 -6.49 -1.76 13.03
CA THR A 131 -5.37 -1.95 12.09
C THR A 131 -4.91 -3.41 11.98
N GLY A 132 -5.48 -4.33 12.76
CA GLY A 132 -5.17 -5.77 12.76
C GLY A 132 -4.02 -6.19 13.66
N GLU A 133 -3.43 -5.28 14.42
CA GLU A 133 -2.37 -5.57 15.39
C GLU A 133 -2.96 -6.17 16.67
N ALA A 134 -2.18 -6.97 17.41
CA ALA A 134 -2.65 -7.51 18.69
C ALA A 134 -2.89 -6.38 19.72
N LEU A 135 -4.03 -6.44 20.43
CA LEU A 135 -4.36 -5.49 21.51
C LEU A 135 -3.35 -5.56 22.67
N ALA A 136 -2.81 -6.74 22.93
CA ALA A 136 -1.77 -6.94 23.92
C ALA A 136 -0.42 -6.45 23.38
N LYS A 137 0.11 -5.38 23.97
CA LYS A 137 1.48 -4.92 23.74
C LYS A 137 2.47 -5.88 24.40
N ILE A 138 2.77 -6.99 23.75
CA ILE A 138 3.87 -7.85 24.16
C ILE A 138 5.16 -7.09 23.85
N LYS A 139 5.86 -6.64 24.89
CA LYS A 139 7.18 -6.02 24.74
C LYS A 139 8.09 -7.04 24.07
N THR A 140 8.58 -6.73 22.88
CA THR A 140 9.53 -7.61 22.19
C THR A 140 10.85 -7.58 22.95
N ARG A 141 11.68 -8.63 22.85
CA ARG A 141 13.03 -8.64 23.45
C ARG A 141 13.88 -7.43 23.00
N MET A 142 13.59 -6.87 21.82
CA MET A 142 14.24 -5.67 21.32
C MET A 142 13.85 -4.40 22.10
N ASP A 143 12.63 -4.31 22.62
CA ASP A 143 12.18 -3.17 23.43
C ASP A 143 12.69 -3.23 24.87
N LEU A 144 12.92 -4.45 25.41
CA LEU A 144 13.60 -4.62 26.70
C LEU A 144 15.09 -4.23 26.61
N ASN A 145 15.77 -4.61 25.53
CA ASN A 145 17.20 -4.36 25.35
C ASN A 145 17.55 -2.89 25.05
N LYS A 146 16.58 -2.07 24.62
CA LYS A 146 16.77 -0.63 24.38
C LYS A 146 16.80 0.22 25.65
N ARG A 147 16.33 -0.32 26.79
CA ARG A 147 16.28 0.41 28.08
C ARG A 147 17.41 0.06 29.05
N ALA A 148 18.26 -0.91 28.73
CA ALA A 148 19.44 -1.19 29.54
C ALA A 148 20.57 -0.22 29.16
N PRO A 149 21.00 0.72 30.03
CA PRO A 149 22.21 1.47 29.78
C PRO A 149 23.36 0.47 29.65
N ARG A 150 24.13 0.53 28.56
CA ARG A 150 25.22 -0.40 28.24
C ARG A 150 26.38 -0.42 29.25
N GLY A 151 26.28 0.30 30.38
CA GLY A 151 27.30 0.43 31.42
C GLY A 151 27.09 -0.42 32.67
N ASP A 152 25.86 -0.83 32.99
CA ASP A 152 25.55 -1.51 34.26
C ASP A 152 25.04 -2.93 34.01
N ARG A 153 25.94 -3.82 33.59
CA ARG A 153 25.66 -5.25 33.67
C ARG A 153 25.73 -5.68 35.14
N LYS A 154 24.61 -5.59 35.86
CA LYS A 154 24.45 -6.30 37.14
C LYS A 154 24.65 -7.79 36.87
N GLY A 155 25.56 -8.43 37.62
CA GLY A 155 25.89 -9.85 37.46
C GLY A 155 27.31 -10.18 36.94
N GLY A 156 28.22 -9.21 36.88
CA GLY A 156 29.65 -9.50 36.71
C GLY A 156 30.29 -9.95 38.03
N ILE A 157 31.38 -10.73 37.98
CA ILE A 157 32.11 -11.22 39.18
C ILE A 157 32.46 -10.09 40.18
N LEU A 158 32.63 -8.86 39.68
CA LEU A 158 32.97 -7.68 40.47
C LEU A 158 31.79 -7.13 41.31
N ASP A 159 30.54 -7.57 41.06
CA ASP A 159 29.40 -7.29 41.95
C ASP A 159 29.55 -8.07 43.26
N THR A 160 30.00 -9.33 43.19
CA THR A 160 30.14 -10.20 44.38
C THR A 160 31.26 -9.72 45.31
N TYR A 161 32.33 -9.17 44.74
CA TYR A 161 33.53 -8.78 45.49
C TYR A 161 33.70 -7.26 45.62
N GLY A 162 32.78 -6.46 45.07
CA GLY A 162 32.81 -5.00 45.11
C GLY A 162 33.82 -4.37 44.15
N ARG A 163 33.50 -3.17 43.65
CA ARG A 163 34.39 -2.38 42.77
C ARG A 163 35.21 -1.38 43.59
N VAL A 164 36.53 -1.59 43.68
CA VAL A 164 37.46 -0.65 44.34
C VAL A 164 37.60 0.63 43.52
N LYS A 165 37.43 1.80 44.14
CA LYS A 165 37.62 3.09 43.46
C LYS A 165 39.11 3.38 43.38
N LYS A 166 39.56 4.06 42.31
CA LYS A 166 40.99 4.41 42.12
C LYS A 166 41.60 5.22 43.27
N ASN A 167 40.77 5.90 44.05
CA ASN A 167 41.17 6.71 45.19
C ASN A 167 41.52 5.87 46.44
N ASP A 168 41.05 4.62 46.50
CA ASP A 168 41.24 3.73 47.66
C ASP A 168 42.55 2.93 47.56
N ILE A 169 43.28 3.06 46.45
CA ILE A 169 44.57 2.37 46.23
C ILE A 169 45.69 3.25 46.79
N PRO A 170 46.38 2.84 47.87
CA PRO A 170 47.49 3.62 48.42
C PRO A 170 48.63 3.71 47.40
N ARG A 171 49.11 4.93 47.14
CA ARG A 171 50.26 5.15 46.24
C ARG A 171 51.54 4.60 46.91
N PRO A 172 52.40 3.88 46.17
CA PRO A 172 53.64 3.37 46.73
C PRO A 172 54.53 4.53 47.18
N LYS A 173 55.05 4.48 48.42
CA LYS A 173 56.02 5.44 48.93
C LYS A 173 57.33 5.23 48.15
N LYS A 174 57.83 6.28 47.48
CA LYS A 174 59.15 6.27 46.86
C LYS A 174 60.20 6.16 47.97
N LYS A 175 61.14 5.21 47.84
CA LYS A 175 62.34 5.10 48.68
C LYS A 175 63.32 6.22 48.34
#